data_AF-A0A538KRJ3-F1
#
_entry.id   AF-A0A538KRJ3-F1
#
_cell.length_a   1.000
_cell.length_b   1.000
_cell.length_c   1.000
_cell.angle_alpha   90.00
_cell.angle_beta   90.00
_cell.angle_gamma   90.00
#
_symmetry.space_group_name_H-M   'P 1'
#
loop_
_entity.id
_entity.type
_entity.pdbx_description
1 polymer ?
#
loop_
_entity_poly.entity_id
_entity_poly.type
_entity_poly.pdbx_seq_one_letter_code
_entity_poly.pdbx_strand_id
1 'polypeptide(L)'
;MKRVLASYRWRRRLIWMTATAAVVGGALAIGFTWPNTAPPENTAATGGPVKIVAPPKHMPLKLRDRAAALAVASRFIDTAVARKNVDRAWGLVTPTLRAGYSRKQWDTANLPGIPPFPVAEARWRLQFSDAKGIGFTMALFPTKASHQQAEVFMIGLHKVGLGNHRHWLVDNWQAAPTTASQVVSGGGGSAGGVLDQITPRVTATSAKAKESPIWLLIPVGLLSLILVIPAGIAGTNWYRDRRARALFGE
;
A
#
# COMPACT_ATOMS: atom_id res chain seq x y z
N MET A 1 26.40 52.59 -7.79
CA MET A 1 25.39 51.56 -8.14
C MET A 1 25.09 51.39 -9.65
N LYS A 2 25.64 52.21 -10.58
CA LYS A 2 25.26 52.14 -12.01
C LYS A 2 26.13 51.24 -12.92
N ARG A 3 27.22 50.62 -12.42
CA ARG A 3 28.17 49.84 -13.26
C ARG A 3 28.00 48.32 -13.28
N VAL A 4 27.16 47.74 -12.41
CA VAL A 4 26.92 46.27 -12.37
C VAL A 4 25.88 45.83 -13.42
N LEU A 5 25.09 46.77 -13.96
CA LEU A 5 24.05 46.53 -14.97
C LEU A 5 24.57 46.54 -16.42
N ALA A 6 25.88 46.74 -16.65
CA ALA A 6 26.47 46.91 -17.99
C ALA A 6 27.03 45.59 -18.60
N SER A 7 27.07 44.49 -17.86
CA SER A 7 27.58 43.21 -18.38
C SER A 7 26.46 42.34 -18.95
N TYR A 8 26.52 42.06 -20.26
CA TYR A 8 25.57 41.21 -20.99
C TYR A 8 25.39 39.81 -20.35
N ARG A 9 26.46 39.26 -19.77
CA ARG A 9 26.44 37.94 -19.10
C ARG A 9 25.65 37.96 -17.80
N TRP A 10 25.64 39.10 -17.10
CA TRP A 10 24.90 39.30 -15.86
C TRP A 10 23.41 39.52 -16.13
N ARG A 11 23.07 40.25 -17.20
CA ARG A 11 21.69 40.40 -17.68
C ARG A 11 21.08 39.06 -18.09
N ARG A 12 21.83 38.22 -18.81
CA ARG A 12 21.35 36.89 -19.21
C ARG A 12 21.07 36.00 -17.99
N ARG A 13 21.92 36.03 -16.96
CA ARG A 13 21.70 35.28 -15.72
C ARG A 13 20.49 35.78 -14.92
N LEU A 14 20.30 37.11 -14.85
CA LEU A 14 19.12 37.70 -14.22
C LEU A 14 17.83 37.28 -14.93
N ILE A 15 17.79 37.31 -16.27
CA ILE A 15 16.62 36.90 -17.06
C ILE A 15 16.26 35.44 -16.79
N TRP A 16 17.24 34.53 -16.78
CA TRP A 16 16.99 33.12 -16.47
C TRP A 16 16.54 32.90 -15.02
N MET A 17 17.11 33.63 -14.06
CA MET A 17 16.68 33.53 -12.66
C MET A 17 15.24 34.04 -12.48
N THR A 18 14.88 35.17 -13.10
CA THR A 18 13.50 35.69 -13.04
C THR A 18 12.50 34.77 -13.74
N ALA A 19 12.88 34.20 -14.88
CA ALA A 19 12.04 33.24 -15.60
C ALA A 19 11.81 31.96 -14.79
N THR A 20 12.85 31.43 -14.16
CA THR A 20 12.75 30.23 -13.33
C THR A 20 11.90 30.48 -12.09
N ALA A 21 12.10 31.61 -11.42
CA ALA A 21 11.30 32.01 -10.26
C ALA A 21 9.81 32.21 -10.63
N ALA A 22 9.53 32.78 -11.79
CA ALA A 22 8.16 32.93 -12.29
C ALA A 22 7.49 31.58 -12.58
N VAL A 23 8.22 30.62 -13.18
CA VAL A 23 7.69 29.27 -13.46
C VAL A 23 7.39 28.51 -12.17
N VAL A 24 8.31 28.52 -11.21
CA VAL A 24 8.11 27.86 -9.91
C VAL A 24 6.97 28.51 -9.13
N GLY A 25 6.93 29.85 -9.08
CA GLY A 25 5.85 30.60 -8.45
C GLY A 25 4.49 30.32 -9.09
N GLY A 26 4.44 30.24 -10.43
CA GLY A 26 3.23 29.89 -11.18
C GLY A 26 2.74 28.49 -10.88
N ALA A 27 3.63 27.49 -10.86
CA ALA A 27 3.27 26.11 -10.55
C ALA A 27 2.74 25.96 -9.10
N LEU A 28 3.37 26.63 -8.14
CA LEU A 28 2.91 26.66 -6.75
C LEU A 28 1.57 27.40 -6.60
N ALA A 29 1.39 28.51 -7.31
CA ALA A 29 0.13 29.25 -7.32
C ALA A 29 -1.01 28.38 -7.86
N ILE A 30 -0.81 27.68 -8.99
CA ILE A 30 -1.81 26.76 -9.57
C ILE A 30 -2.14 25.63 -8.58
N GLY A 31 -1.13 25.05 -7.92
CA GLY A 31 -1.35 24.00 -6.93
C GLY A 31 -2.10 24.44 -5.67
N PHE A 32 -1.92 25.69 -5.23
CA PHE A 32 -2.63 26.25 -4.06
C PHE A 32 -4.02 26.81 -4.40
N THR A 33 -4.22 27.36 -5.60
CA THR A 33 -5.49 27.99 -5.99
C THR A 33 -6.49 27.02 -6.59
N TRP A 34 -6.05 25.83 -7.04
CA TRP A 34 -6.93 24.72 -7.36
C TRP A 34 -6.88 23.63 -6.28
N PRO A 35 -7.58 23.84 -5.13
CA PRO A 35 -7.90 22.74 -4.25
C PRO A 35 -8.75 21.72 -5.01
N ASN A 36 -8.50 20.45 -4.71
CA ASN A 36 -9.20 19.27 -5.23
C ASN A 36 -10.69 19.56 -5.52
N THR A 37 -11.07 19.60 -6.80
CA THR A 37 -12.44 19.84 -7.26
C THR A 37 -13.32 18.59 -7.15
N ALA A 38 -12.87 17.55 -6.45
CA ALA A 38 -13.75 16.46 -6.05
C ALA A 38 -14.91 17.07 -5.25
N PRO A 39 -16.18 16.77 -5.61
CA PRO A 39 -17.31 17.15 -4.78
C PRO A 39 -17.03 16.66 -3.35
N PRO A 40 -17.15 17.51 -2.33
CA PRO A 40 -17.15 17.01 -0.96
C PRO A 40 -18.27 15.96 -0.89
N GLU A 41 -17.90 14.74 -0.54
CA GLU A 41 -18.88 13.67 -0.33
C GLU A 41 -19.71 14.11 0.88
N ASN A 42 -20.87 14.71 0.59
CA ASN A 42 -21.84 15.13 1.60
C ASN A 42 -22.54 13.87 2.12
N THR A 43 -21.82 13.01 2.83
CA THR A 43 -22.43 12.04 3.76
C THR A 43 -22.93 12.80 4.98
N ALA A 44 -23.92 13.67 4.78
CA ALA A 44 -24.76 14.06 5.90
C ALA A 44 -25.33 12.77 6.49
N ALA A 45 -25.06 12.52 7.78
CA ALA A 45 -25.63 11.38 8.48
C ALA A 45 -27.15 11.47 8.33
N THR A 46 -27.71 10.65 7.44
CA THR A 46 -29.16 10.54 7.28
C THR A 46 -29.61 9.96 8.60
N GLY A 47 -30.22 10.78 9.46
CA GLY A 47 -30.55 10.48 10.87
C GLY A 47 -31.55 9.35 11.10
N GLY A 48 -31.61 8.38 10.18
CA GLY A 48 -32.27 7.11 10.38
C GLY A 48 -31.44 6.18 11.26
N PRO A 49 -32.09 5.19 11.90
CA PRO A 49 -31.40 4.20 12.69
C PRO A 49 -30.34 3.50 11.82
N VAL A 50 -29.10 3.48 12.31
CA VAL A 50 -28.01 2.73 11.67
C VAL A 50 -28.47 1.28 11.60
N LYS A 51 -28.74 0.79 10.38
CA LYS A 51 -28.98 -0.64 10.15
C LYS A 51 -27.65 -1.35 10.31
N ILE A 52 -27.29 -1.61 11.56
CA ILE A 52 -26.18 -2.49 11.90
C ILE A 52 -26.61 -3.87 11.41
N VAL A 53 -26.04 -4.31 10.29
CA VAL A 53 -26.23 -5.67 9.83
C VAL A 53 -25.75 -6.58 10.95
N ALA A 54 -26.67 -7.36 11.53
CA ALA A 54 -26.34 -8.27 12.62
C ALA A 54 -25.16 -9.15 12.17
N PRO A 55 -24.14 -9.33 13.04
CA PRO A 55 -23.01 -10.20 12.72
C PRO A 55 -23.52 -11.57 12.27
N PRO A 56 -22.94 -12.16 11.22
CA PRO A 56 -23.34 -13.48 10.75
C PRO A 56 -23.32 -14.48 11.92
N LYS A 57 -24.39 -15.26 12.05
CA LYS A 57 -24.45 -16.31 13.08
C LYS A 57 -23.32 -17.30 12.84
N HIS A 58 -22.39 -17.40 13.80
CA HIS A 58 -21.35 -18.41 13.78
C HIS A 58 -21.97 -19.81 13.66
N MET A 59 -21.55 -20.55 12.63
CA MET A 59 -21.99 -21.93 12.41
C MET A 59 -20.87 -22.89 12.81
N PRO A 60 -21.18 -23.94 13.59
CA PRO A 60 -20.20 -24.96 13.94
C PRO A 60 -19.67 -25.61 12.67
N LEU A 61 -18.36 -25.51 12.47
CA LEU A 61 -17.70 -26.02 11.28
C LEU A 61 -17.43 -27.52 11.43
N LYS A 62 -18.07 -28.33 10.59
CA LYS A 62 -17.80 -29.78 10.53
C LYS A 62 -16.35 -30.03 10.10
N LEU A 63 -15.68 -30.98 10.73
CA LEU A 63 -14.27 -31.30 10.45
C LEU A 63 -14.02 -31.63 8.97
N ARG A 64 -14.95 -32.39 8.34
CA ARG A 64 -14.90 -32.72 6.90
C ARG A 64 -14.97 -31.48 6.02
N ASP A 65 -15.85 -30.54 6.35
CA ASP A 65 -16.02 -29.30 5.59
C ASP A 65 -14.78 -28.40 5.71
N ARG A 66 -14.19 -28.32 6.92
CA ARG A 66 -12.92 -27.63 7.17
C ARG A 66 -11.79 -28.21 6.33
N ALA A 67 -11.64 -29.53 6.34
CA ALA A 67 -10.60 -30.23 5.59
C ALA A 67 -10.76 -30.02 4.07
N ALA A 68 -11.99 -30.11 3.55
CA ALA A 68 -12.27 -29.86 2.14
C ALA A 68 -11.97 -28.41 1.72
N ALA A 69 -12.36 -27.43 2.55
CA ALA A 69 -12.06 -26.03 2.29
C ALA A 69 -10.54 -25.74 2.32
N LEU A 70 -9.82 -26.29 3.29
CA LEU A 70 -8.36 -26.16 3.37
C LEU A 70 -7.65 -26.81 2.18
N ALA A 71 -8.16 -27.95 1.69
CA ALA A 71 -7.61 -28.60 0.50
C ALA A 71 -7.79 -27.75 -0.78
N VAL A 72 -8.90 -27.01 -0.89
CA VAL A 72 -9.09 -26.05 -1.99
C VAL A 72 -8.18 -24.84 -1.82
N ALA A 73 -8.08 -24.30 -0.60
CA ALA A 73 -7.20 -23.18 -0.28
C ALA A 73 -5.73 -23.51 -0.55
N SER A 74 -5.25 -24.70 -0.16
CA SER A 74 -3.87 -25.12 -0.41
C SER A 74 -3.57 -25.26 -1.90
N ARG A 75 -4.49 -25.89 -2.67
CA ARG A 75 -4.36 -25.98 -4.13
C ARG A 75 -4.36 -24.61 -4.79
N PHE A 76 -5.20 -23.68 -4.33
CA PHE A 76 -5.20 -22.31 -4.84
C PHE A 76 -3.86 -21.61 -4.56
N ILE A 77 -3.31 -21.77 -3.35
CA ILE A 77 -2.00 -21.22 -3.00
C ILE A 77 -0.91 -21.81 -3.89
N ASP A 78 -0.86 -23.14 -4.07
CA ASP A 78 0.14 -23.76 -4.94
C ASP A 78 0.02 -23.29 -6.40
N THR A 79 -1.20 -23.21 -6.92
CA THR A 79 -1.45 -22.96 -8.34
C THR A 79 -1.46 -21.48 -8.72
N ALA A 80 -2.19 -20.65 -7.98
CA ALA A 80 -2.37 -19.24 -8.27
C ALA A 80 -1.26 -18.38 -7.67
N VAL A 81 -0.89 -18.63 -6.41
CA VAL A 81 0.04 -17.79 -5.64
C VAL A 81 1.49 -18.20 -5.88
N ALA A 82 1.81 -19.49 -5.71
CA ALA A 82 3.13 -20.03 -6.01
C ALA A 82 3.34 -20.33 -7.51
N ARG A 83 2.34 -20.04 -8.35
CA ARG A 83 2.37 -20.16 -9.82
C ARG A 83 2.70 -21.56 -10.36
N LYS A 84 2.36 -22.63 -9.64
CA LYS A 84 2.57 -24.02 -10.09
C LYS A 84 1.33 -24.56 -10.81
N ASN A 85 1.35 -24.70 -12.14
CA ASN A 85 0.17 -25.10 -12.94
C ASN A 85 -0.99 -24.12 -12.77
N VAL A 86 -0.74 -22.87 -13.16
CA VAL A 86 -1.66 -21.73 -13.01
C VAL A 86 -3.02 -21.97 -13.66
N ASP A 87 -3.04 -22.75 -14.74
CA ASP A 87 -4.24 -23.15 -15.47
C ASP A 87 -5.29 -23.82 -14.57
N ARG A 88 -4.83 -24.54 -13.54
CA ARG A 88 -5.70 -25.23 -12.58
C ARG A 88 -6.35 -24.27 -11.59
N ALA A 89 -5.71 -23.15 -11.27
CA ALA A 89 -6.25 -22.15 -10.36
C ALA A 89 -7.56 -21.55 -10.87
N TRP A 90 -7.73 -21.45 -12.19
CA TRP A 90 -8.98 -20.97 -12.79
C TRP A 90 -10.16 -21.75 -12.22
N GLY A 91 -10.13 -23.08 -12.19
CA GLY A 91 -11.23 -23.90 -11.67
C GLY A 91 -11.43 -23.88 -10.16
N LEU A 92 -10.52 -23.27 -9.39
CA LEU A 92 -10.56 -23.24 -7.92
C LEU A 92 -11.20 -21.98 -7.33
N VAL A 93 -11.49 -21.00 -8.18
CA VAL A 93 -12.00 -19.68 -7.75
C VAL A 93 -13.42 -19.45 -8.26
N THR A 94 -14.21 -18.61 -7.60
CA THR A 94 -15.54 -18.23 -8.06
C THR A 94 -15.48 -17.31 -9.28
N PRO A 95 -16.57 -17.15 -10.05
CA PRO A 95 -16.63 -16.15 -11.11
C PRO A 95 -16.33 -14.72 -10.62
N THR A 96 -16.70 -14.40 -9.37
CA THR A 96 -16.42 -13.11 -8.73
C THR A 96 -14.93 -12.82 -8.67
N LEU A 97 -14.13 -13.78 -8.22
CA LEU A 97 -12.67 -13.58 -8.09
C LEU A 97 -11.96 -13.55 -9.46
N ARG A 98 -12.57 -14.14 -10.50
CA ARG A 98 -12.07 -14.06 -11.89
C ARG A 98 -12.52 -12.78 -12.60
N ALA A 99 -13.47 -12.03 -12.02
CA ALA A 99 -14.03 -10.86 -12.67
C ALA A 99 -12.91 -9.87 -13.03
N GLY A 100 -12.91 -9.39 -14.28
CA GLY A 100 -11.87 -8.51 -14.80
C GLY A 100 -10.63 -9.22 -15.38
N TYR A 101 -10.53 -10.55 -15.26
CA TYR A 101 -9.44 -11.33 -15.86
C TYR A 101 -9.95 -12.23 -16.99
N SER A 102 -9.30 -12.15 -18.15
CA SER A 102 -9.44 -13.16 -19.19
C SER A 102 -8.68 -14.44 -18.82
N ARG A 103 -9.08 -15.57 -19.42
CA ARG A 103 -8.37 -16.83 -19.23
C ARG A 103 -6.88 -16.73 -19.58
N LYS A 104 -6.57 -16.07 -20.70
CA LYS A 104 -5.18 -15.85 -21.14
C LYS A 104 -4.40 -15.01 -20.13
N GLN A 105 -4.99 -13.93 -19.60
CA GLN A 105 -4.36 -13.12 -18.55
C GLN A 105 -4.12 -13.94 -17.28
N TRP A 106 -5.03 -14.82 -16.89
CA TRP A 106 -4.83 -15.69 -15.73
C TRP A 106 -3.57 -16.56 -15.87
N ASP A 107 -3.44 -17.21 -17.04
CA ASP A 107 -2.37 -18.15 -17.32
C ASP A 107 -1.00 -17.46 -17.46
N THR A 108 -0.94 -16.24 -18.01
CA THR A 108 0.33 -15.56 -18.35
C THR A 108 0.67 -14.34 -17.51
N ALA A 109 -0.30 -13.65 -16.93
CA ALA A 109 -0.08 -12.34 -16.32
C ALA A 109 0.35 -12.44 -14.84
N ASN A 110 1.10 -11.42 -14.42
CA ASN A 110 1.17 -11.04 -13.02
C ASN A 110 -0.20 -10.47 -12.63
N LEU A 111 -1.00 -11.22 -11.88
CA LEU A 111 -2.35 -10.83 -11.49
C LEU A 111 -2.25 -9.80 -10.36
N PRO A 112 -2.67 -8.52 -10.55
CA PRO A 112 -2.52 -7.51 -9.51
C PRO A 112 -3.21 -7.90 -8.19
N GLY A 113 -4.34 -8.60 -8.28
CA GLY A 113 -5.06 -9.10 -7.11
C GLY A 113 -4.46 -10.37 -6.48
N ILE A 114 -3.59 -11.10 -7.19
CA ILE A 114 -2.97 -12.34 -6.71
C ILE A 114 -1.47 -12.30 -7.08
N PRO A 115 -0.68 -11.51 -6.35
CA PRO A 115 0.75 -11.40 -6.63
C PRO A 115 1.45 -12.75 -6.42
N PRO A 116 2.44 -13.09 -7.26
CA PRO A 116 3.19 -14.33 -7.12
C PRO A 116 4.03 -14.30 -5.84
N PHE A 117 4.01 -15.39 -5.09
CA PHE A 117 4.78 -15.54 -3.86
C PHE A 117 5.36 -16.96 -3.76
N PRO A 118 6.67 -17.14 -3.53
CA PRO A 118 7.32 -18.44 -3.55
C PRO A 118 7.11 -19.19 -2.24
N VAL A 119 5.95 -19.83 -2.08
CA VAL A 119 5.55 -20.51 -0.84
C VAL A 119 6.38 -21.79 -0.60
N ALA A 120 7.00 -21.90 0.58
CA ALA A 120 7.58 -23.14 1.10
C ALA A 120 6.71 -23.79 2.16
N GLU A 121 6.12 -22.98 3.04
CA GLU A 121 5.23 -23.43 4.10
C GLU A 121 4.06 -22.46 4.24
N ALA A 122 2.89 -22.98 4.57
CA ALA A 122 1.71 -22.17 4.87
C ALA A 122 1.11 -22.59 6.21
N ARG A 123 0.82 -21.62 7.07
CA ARG A 123 0.12 -21.81 8.34
C ARG A 123 -1.18 -21.03 8.31
N TRP A 124 -2.20 -21.53 9.00
CA TRP A 124 -3.53 -20.96 8.88
C TRP A 124 -4.25 -20.89 10.22
N ARG A 125 -5.17 -19.93 10.31
CA ARG A 125 -6.11 -19.76 11.39
C ARG A 125 -7.52 -19.59 10.82
N LEU A 126 -8.50 -20.24 11.44
CA LEU A 126 -9.91 -20.02 11.10
C LEU A 126 -10.32 -18.62 11.59
N GLN A 127 -10.85 -17.80 10.68
CA GLN A 127 -11.32 -16.44 10.98
C GLN A 127 -12.83 -16.42 11.20
N PHE A 128 -13.58 -17.04 10.29
CA PHE A 128 -15.03 -17.16 10.42
C PHE A 128 -15.55 -18.45 9.77
N SER A 129 -16.73 -18.87 10.21
CA SER A 129 -17.53 -19.93 9.62
C SER A 129 -18.99 -19.56 9.85
N ASP A 130 -19.71 -19.28 8.78
CA ASP A 130 -21.12 -18.88 8.81
C ASP A 130 -21.88 -19.56 7.67
N ALA A 131 -23.13 -19.14 7.45
CA ALA A 131 -23.98 -19.69 6.39
C ALA A 131 -23.50 -19.36 4.97
N LYS A 132 -22.70 -18.29 4.80
CA LYS A 132 -22.18 -17.81 3.52
C LYS A 132 -20.90 -18.57 3.15
N GLY A 133 -20.03 -18.83 4.13
CA GLY A 133 -18.95 -19.79 4.00
C GLY A 133 -17.89 -19.70 5.08
N ILE A 134 -16.63 -19.88 4.69
CA ILE A 134 -15.50 -20.03 5.60
C ILE A 134 -14.38 -19.09 5.21
N GLY A 135 -13.79 -18.41 6.20
CA GLY A 135 -12.61 -17.58 6.03
C GLY A 135 -11.43 -18.10 6.82
N PHE A 136 -10.25 -18.09 6.21
CA PHE A 136 -8.98 -18.34 6.87
C PHE A 136 -8.04 -17.15 6.74
N THR A 137 -7.24 -16.94 7.77
CA THR A 137 -6.02 -16.14 7.68
C THR A 137 -4.85 -17.09 7.42
N MET A 138 -4.12 -16.87 6.34
CA MET A 138 -3.02 -17.72 5.86
C MET A 138 -1.70 -16.94 5.99
N ALA A 139 -0.78 -17.42 6.81
CA ALA A 139 0.61 -16.97 6.82
C ALA A 139 1.43 -17.82 5.85
N LEU A 140 2.01 -17.18 4.84
CA LEU A 140 2.85 -17.80 3.83
C LEU A 140 4.32 -17.53 4.15
N PHE A 141 5.08 -18.60 4.32
CA PHE A 141 6.52 -18.54 4.53
C PHE A 141 7.22 -18.84 3.21
N PRO A 142 8.13 -17.97 2.77
CA PRO A 142 8.71 -18.12 1.46
C PRO A 142 9.83 -19.16 1.45
N THR A 143 10.20 -19.62 0.26
CA THR A 143 11.41 -20.44 0.07
C THR A 143 12.66 -19.69 0.52
N LYS A 144 13.62 -20.42 1.10
CA LYS A 144 14.88 -19.86 1.61
C LYS A 144 15.65 -19.05 0.55
N ALA A 145 15.49 -19.38 -0.73
CA ALA A 145 16.16 -18.71 -1.85
C ALA A 145 15.61 -17.32 -2.20
N SER A 146 14.38 -17.00 -1.79
CA SER A 146 13.70 -15.78 -2.23
C SER A 146 14.09 -14.50 -1.47
N HIS A 147 14.68 -14.64 -0.28
CA HIS A 147 14.93 -13.53 0.66
C HIS A 147 13.70 -12.65 0.99
N GLN A 148 12.49 -13.11 0.67
CA GLN A 148 11.25 -12.41 1.00
C GLN A 148 10.89 -12.64 2.47
N GLN A 149 10.09 -11.73 3.03
CA GLN A 149 9.50 -11.91 4.36
C GLN A 149 8.23 -12.74 4.27
N ALA A 150 7.80 -13.32 5.39
CA ALA A 150 6.52 -13.99 5.46
C ALA A 150 5.38 -12.98 5.26
N GLU A 151 4.42 -13.33 4.40
CA GLU A 151 3.26 -12.50 4.11
C GLU A 151 1.99 -13.17 4.63
N VAL A 152 0.98 -12.36 4.96
CA VAL A 152 -0.29 -12.86 5.49
C VAL A 152 -1.44 -12.42 4.61
N PHE A 153 -2.30 -13.37 4.28
CA PHE A 153 -3.46 -13.16 3.42
C PHE A 153 -4.72 -13.67 4.10
N MET A 154 -5.83 -13.01 3.80
CA MET A 154 -7.17 -13.50 4.09
C MET A 154 -7.69 -14.23 2.84
N ILE A 155 -8.17 -15.45 3.04
CA ILE A 155 -8.82 -16.25 2.00
C ILE A 155 -10.25 -16.60 2.41
N GLY A 156 -11.21 -16.27 1.56
CA GLY A 156 -12.62 -16.61 1.73
C GLY A 156 -13.05 -17.70 0.76
N LEU A 157 -13.79 -18.70 1.25
CA LEU A 157 -14.32 -19.79 0.44
C LEU A 157 -15.83 -19.91 0.61
N HIS A 158 -16.53 -20.11 -0.51
CA HIS A 158 -17.96 -20.36 -0.55
C HIS A 158 -18.24 -21.72 -1.20
N LYS A 159 -19.35 -22.36 -0.79
CA LYS A 159 -19.83 -23.57 -1.47
C LYS A 159 -20.68 -23.16 -2.68
N VAL A 160 -20.25 -23.58 -3.86
CA VAL A 160 -20.96 -23.35 -5.13
C VAL A 160 -21.54 -24.66 -5.65
N GLY A 161 -22.71 -24.58 -6.30
CA GLY A 161 -23.44 -25.73 -6.80
C GLY A 161 -24.48 -26.27 -5.82
N LEU A 162 -25.27 -27.25 -6.29
CA LEU A 162 -26.39 -27.86 -5.58
C LEU A 162 -26.17 -29.36 -5.40
N GLY A 163 -26.76 -29.93 -4.33
CA GLY A 163 -26.72 -31.37 -4.05
C GLY A 163 -25.30 -31.94 -4.07
N ASN A 164 -25.10 -32.98 -4.88
CA ASN A 164 -23.82 -33.69 -5.00
C ASN A 164 -22.74 -32.93 -5.81
N HIS A 165 -23.11 -31.88 -6.54
CA HIS A 165 -22.15 -31.04 -7.26
C HIS A 165 -21.64 -29.88 -6.42
N ARG A 166 -22.03 -29.80 -5.14
CA ARG A 166 -21.62 -28.74 -4.24
C ARG A 166 -20.14 -28.87 -3.89
N HIS A 167 -19.35 -27.86 -4.22
CA HIS A 167 -17.91 -27.85 -3.98
C HIS A 167 -17.46 -26.47 -3.50
N TRP A 168 -16.30 -26.45 -2.82
CA TRP A 168 -15.70 -25.21 -2.34
C TRP A 168 -14.94 -24.51 -3.45
N LEU A 169 -15.12 -23.19 -3.54
CA LEU A 169 -14.35 -22.31 -4.41
C LEU A 169 -13.87 -21.10 -3.61
N VAL A 170 -12.69 -20.59 -3.95
CA VAL A 170 -12.14 -19.37 -3.37
C VAL A 170 -12.86 -18.17 -3.96
N ASP A 171 -13.45 -17.35 -3.11
CA ASP A 171 -14.23 -16.17 -3.49
C ASP A 171 -13.47 -14.87 -3.22
N ASN A 172 -12.53 -14.89 -2.27
CA ASN A 172 -11.77 -13.72 -1.88
C ASN A 172 -10.31 -14.06 -1.57
N TRP A 173 -9.40 -13.17 -1.96
CA TRP A 173 -7.97 -13.21 -1.67
C TRP A 173 -7.45 -11.78 -1.50
N GLN A 174 -6.90 -11.45 -0.34
CA GLN A 174 -6.40 -10.11 -0.05
C GLN A 174 -5.34 -10.12 1.05
N ALA A 175 -4.48 -9.10 1.09
CA ALA A 175 -3.54 -8.92 2.20
C ALA A 175 -4.28 -8.78 3.53
N ALA A 176 -3.73 -9.38 4.58
CA ALA A 176 -4.26 -9.31 5.92
C ALA A 176 -3.56 -8.21 6.74
N PRO A 177 -4.26 -7.47 7.61
CA PRO A 177 -3.67 -6.47 8.50
C PRO A 177 -3.01 -7.11 9.73
N THR A 178 -2.31 -8.24 9.57
CA THR A 178 -1.71 -9.00 10.67
C THR A 178 -0.37 -9.61 10.25
N THR A 179 0.42 -10.02 11.23
CA THR A 179 1.76 -10.59 11.01
C THR A 179 1.76 -12.11 11.10
N ALA A 180 2.73 -12.76 10.48
CA ALA A 180 2.85 -14.22 10.51
C ALA A 180 2.94 -14.76 11.95
N SER A 181 3.64 -14.05 12.85
CA SER A 181 3.74 -14.40 14.26
C SER A 181 2.38 -14.42 14.96
N GLN A 182 1.47 -13.51 14.64
CA GLN A 182 0.11 -13.48 15.22
C GLN A 182 -0.75 -14.66 14.74
N VAL A 183 -0.55 -15.12 13.50
CA VAL A 183 -1.22 -16.31 12.97
C VAL A 183 -0.67 -17.58 13.64
N VAL A 184 0.64 -17.64 13.87
CA VAL A 184 1.34 -18.78 14.46
C VAL A 184 1.06 -18.94 15.95
N SER A 185 1.05 -17.84 16.70
CA SER A 185 0.83 -17.83 18.15
C SER A 185 -0.64 -17.98 18.54
N GLY A 186 -1.57 -17.81 17.58
CA GLY A 186 -3.00 -18.03 17.75
C GLY A 186 -3.37 -19.52 17.77
N GLY A 187 -2.83 -20.26 18.72
CA GLY A 187 -3.28 -21.62 19.05
C GLY A 187 -4.80 -21.66 19.19
N GLY A 188 -5.42 -22.69 18.62
CA GLY A 188 -6.87 -22.81 18.43
C GLY A 188 -7.71 -22.31 19.60
N GLY A 189 -8.32 -21.14 19.42
CA GLY A 189 -9.19 -20.53 20.42
C GLY A 189 -9.71 -19.19 19.92
N SER A 190 -11.03 -19.06 20.00
CA SER A 190 -11.80 -17.83 19.83
C SER A 190 -11.83 -17.23 18.43
N ALA A 191 -13.02 -17.34 17.83
CA ALA A 191 -13.47 -16.60 16.67
C ALA A 191 -13.50 -15.09 17.00
N GLY A 192 -12.35 -14.43 16.91
CA GLY A 192 -12.29 -12.97 16.79
C GLY A 192 -12.54 -12.65 15.33
N GLY A 193 -13.80 -12.48 14.94
CA GLY A 193 -14.15 -11.95 13.63
C GLY A 193 -13.48 -10.59 13.41
N VAL A 194 -13.46 -10.11 12.18
CA VAL A 194 -12.96 -8.76 11.81
C VAL A 194 -13.53 -7.66 12.73
N LEU A 195 -14.71 -7.86 13.33
CA LEU A 195 -15.34 -6.96 14.30
C LEU A 195 -14.63 -6.88 15.67
N ASP A 196 -13.88 -7.90 16.10
CA ASP A 196 -13.15 -7.91 17.38
C ASP A 196 -11.82 -7.14 17.29
N GLN A 197 -11.43 -6.72 16.08
CA GLN A 197 -10.38 -5.73 15.82
C GLN A 197 -10.94 -4.29 15.76
N ILE A 198 -12.26 -4.12 15.71
CA ILE A 198 -12.93 -2.81 15.62
C ILE A 198 -13.37 -2.32 17.02
N THR A 199 -13.38 -3.19 18.04
CA THR A 199 -13.46 -2.74 19.43
C THR A 199 -12.15 -2.05 19.80
N PRO A 200 -12.16 -0.75 20.14
CA PRO A 200 -10.95 -0.06 20.58
C PRO A 200 -10.56 -0.60 21.96
N ARG A 201 -9.77 -1.68 22.00
CA ARG A 201 -8.94 -1.93 23.16
C ARG A 201 -7.89 -0.83 23.16
N VAL A 202 -8.17 0.20 23.94
CA VAL A 202 -7.23 1.26 24.31
C VAL A 202 -6.08 0.62 25.09
N THR A 203 -5.19 -0.04 24.37
CA THR A 203 -3.79 -0.17 24.74
C THR A 203 -3.07 0.76 23.79
N ALA A 204 -3.04 2.03 24.17
CA ALA A 204 -2.13 3.01 23.60
C ALA A 204 -0.70 2.54 23.88
N THR A 205 -0.20 1.65 23.04
CA THR A 205 1.23 1.61 22.74
C THR A 205 1.33 2.09 21.31
N SER A 206 1.30 3.42 21.15
CA SER A 206 1.87 4.08 19.99
C SER A 206 3.33 3.67 19.91
N ALA A 207 3.59 2.53 19.29
CA ALA A 207 4.88 2.24 18.69
C ALA A 207 5.03 3.30 17.59
N LYS A 208 5.58 4.44 17.99
CA LYS A 208 6.00 5.55 17.14
C LYS A 208 6.76 4.93 15.98
N ALA A 209 6.11 4.84 14.82
CA ALA A 209 6.79 4.48 13.58
C ALA A 209 7.97 5.46 13.50
N LYS A 210 9.20 4.93 13.54
CA LYS A 210 10.40 5.73 13.32
C LYS A 210 10.46 6.02 11.83
N GLU A 211 9.50 6.81 11.33
CA GLU A 211 9.59 7.44 10.04
C GLU A 211 10.79 8.38 10.10
N SER A 212 11.82 8.08 9.32
CA SER A 212 13.00 8.93 9.29
C SER A 212 12.58 10.31 8.78
N PRO A 213 12.79 11.40 9.54
CA PRO A 213 12.40 12.76 9.13
C PRO A 213 13.21 13.29 7.93
N ILE A 214 14.09 12.46 7.36
CA ILE A 214 14.91 12.72 6.17
C ILE A 214 14.07 12.98 4.91
N TRP A 215 12.85 12.45 4.80
CA TRP A 215 12.01 12.70 3.63
C TRP A 215 11.49 14.15 3.54
N LEU A 216 11.43 14.87 4.67
CA LEU A 216 11.13 16.31 4.70
C LEU A 216 12.32 17.19 4.33
N LEU A 217 13.54 16.68 4.45
CA LEU A 217 14.75 17.42 4.08
C LEU A 217 14.91 17.53 2.56
N ILE A 218 14.29 16.66 1.77
CA ILE A 218 14.36 16.70 0.30
C ILE A 218 13.69 17.97 -0.26
N PRO A 219 12.41 18.27 0.03
CA PRO A 219 11.78 19.50 -0.47
C PRO A 219 12.38 20.78 0.16
N VAL A 220 12.72 20.75 1.45
CA VAL A 220 13.35 21.90 2.14
C VAL A 220 14.77 22.16 1.63
N GLY A 221 15.53 21.09 1.37
CA GLY A 221 16.85 21.16 0.76
C GLY A 221 16.80 21.75 -0.64
N LEU A 222 15.84 21.32 -1.46
CA LEU A 222 15.64 21.85 -2.81
C LEU A 222 15.29 23.34 -2.80
N LEU A 223 14.44 23.77 -1.86
CA LEU A 223 14.06 25.19 -1.70
C LEU A 223 15.19 26.05 -1.15
N SER A 224 16.00 25.53 -0.20
CA SER A 224 17.13 26.29 0.34
C SER A 224 18.24 26.50 -0.70
N LEU A 225 18.42 25.58 -1.65
CA LEU A 225 19.38 25.71 -2.74
C LEU A 225 19.12 26.95 -3.61
N ILE A 226 17.85 27.35 -3.78
CA ILE A 226 17.45 28.54 -4.54
C ILE A 226 17.97 29.83 -3.88
N LEU A 227 18.11 29.86 -2.55
CA LEU A 227 18.63 31.01 -1.81
C LEU A 227 20.15 30.97 -1.65
N VAL A 228 20.73 29.78 -1.43
CA VAL A 228 22.16 29.62 -1.13
C VAL A 228 23.04 29.84 -2.36
N ILE A 229 22.61 29.41 -3.55
CA ILE A 229 23.39 29.60 -4.79
C ILE A 229 23.64 31.09 -5.11
N PRO A 230 22.63 31.98 -5.13
CA PRO A 230 22.86 33.40 -5.40
C PRO A 230 23.63 34.10 -4.25
N ALA A 231 23.40 33.72 -3.00
CA ALA A 231 24.13 34.26 -1.85
C ALA A 231 25.61 33.87 -1.87
N GLY A 232 25.94 32.63 -2.22
CA GLY A 232 27.31 32.14 -2.34
C GLY A 232 28.09 32.81 -3.47
N ILE A 233 27.44 33.06 -4.62
CA ILE A 233 28.05 33.79 -5.74
C ILE A 233 28.29 35.27 -5.38
N ALA A 234 27.37 35.90 -4.66
CA ALA A 234 27.53 37.28 -4.19
C ALA A 234 28.65 37.40 -3.13
N GLY A 235 28.68 36.47 -2.17
CA GLY A 235 29.68 36.45 -1.09
C GLY A 235 31.10 36.16 -1.58
N THR A 236 31.28 35.21 -2.49
CA THR A 236 32.61 34.89 -3.06
C THR A 236 33.15 36.01 -3.93
N ASN A 237 32.30 36.75 -4.65
CA ASN A 237 32.73 37.94 -5.38
C ASN A 237 33.15 39.07 -4.43
N TRP A 238 32.36 39.31 -3.37
CA TRP A 238 32.67 40.35 -2.39
C TRP A 238 33.96 40.07 -1.61
N TYR A 239 34.24 38.81 -1.28
CA TYR A 239 35.47 38.40 -0.61
C TYR A 239 36.71 38.54 -1.53
N ARG A 240 36.57 38.25 -2.83
CA ARG A 240 37.65 38.44 -3.83
C ARG A 240 37.96 39.91 -4.06
N ASP A 241 36.94 40.77 -4.08
CA ASP A 241 37.12 42.24 -4.20
C ASP A 241 37.77 42.85 -2.96
N ARG A 242 37.48 42.34 -1.75
CA ARG A 242 38.17 42.75 -0.51
C ARG A 242 39.64 42.33 -0.48
N ARG A 243 39.97 41.13 -0.98
CA ARG A 243 41.38 40.69 -1.09
C ARG A 243 42.17 41.51 -2.11
N ALA A 244 41.54 41.95 -3.20
CA ALA A 244 42.17 42.84 -4.17
C ALA A 244 42.49 44.23 -3.59
N ARG A 245 41.66 44.74 -2.67
CA ARG A 245 41.88 46.01 -1.95
C ARG A 245 42.99 45.93 -0.90
N ALA A 246 43.28 44.73 -0.37
CA ALA A 246 44.37 44.53 0.59
C ALA A 246 45.76 44.39 -0.06
N LEU A 247 45.81 44.10 -1.37
CA LEU A 247 47.07 43.98 -2.14
C LEU A 247 47.46 45.27 -2.88
N PHE A 248 46.51 46.19 -3.07
CA PHE A 248 46.74 47.53 -3.61
C PHE A 248 46.10 48.53 -2.64
N GLY A 249 46.84 48.89 -1.59
CA GLY A 249 46.40 49.88 -0.61
C GLY A 249 46.33 51.28 -1.21
N GLU A 250 45.25 51.99 -0.88
CA GLU A 250 45.28 53.39 -0.45
C GLU A 250 44.76 53.42 1.00
#